data_AF-A0A8H1LKG3-F1
#
_entry.id   AF-A0A8H1LKG3-F1
#
_cell.length_a   1.000
_cell.length_b   1.000
_cell.length_c   1.000
_cell.angle_alpha   90.00
_cell.angle_beta   90.00
_cell.angle_gamma   90.00
#
_symmetry.space_group_name_H-M   'P 1'
#
loop_
_entity.id
_entity.type
_entity.pdbx_description
1 polymer ?
#
loop_
_entity_poly.entity_id
_entity_poly.type
_entity_poly.pdbx_seq_one_letter_code
_entity_poly.pdbx_strand_id
1 'polypeptide(L)' 'NCTHHRGVRNGLVTGVATPVHRGRSTATYEIAITDEQDKRVCTARLTCLLRDAPRPEAG' A
#
# COMPACT_ATOMS: atom_id res chain seq x y z
N ASN A 1 -1.49 -7.63 5.90
CA ASN A 1 -2.44 -7.53 7.04
C ASN A 1 -2.77 -6.07 7.29
N CYS A 2 -3.80 -5.76 8.07
CA CYS A 2 -4.11 -4.39 8.48
C CYS A 2 -4.81 -4.35 9.86
N THR A 3 -4.73 -3.19 10.50
CA THR A 3 -5.44 -2.88 11.75
C THR A 3 -6.22 -1.59 11.54
N HIS A 4 -7.54 -1.66 11.72
CA HIS A 4 -8.42 -0.50 11.68
C HIS A 4 -8.47 0.15 13.05
N HIS A 5 -8.02 1.40 13.12
CA HIS A 5 -8.00 2.17 14.37
C HIS A 5 -9.30 2.91 14.61
N ARG A 6 -9.95 3.37 13.52
CA ARG A 6 -11.22 4.10 13.56
C ARG A 6 -11.96 4.01 12.23
N GLY A 7 -13.26 4.27 12.27
CA GLY A 7 -14.09 4.40 11.06
C GLY A 7 -14.07 5.82 10.49
N VAL A 8 -14.14 5.92 9.16
CA VAL A 8 -14.41 7.15 8.41
C VAL A 8 -15.72 6.94 7.66
N ARG A 9 -16.70 7.82 7.86
CA ARG A 9 -18.06 7.66 7.29
C ARG A 9 -18.25 8.41 5.98
N ASN A 10 -17.53 9.51 5.79
CA ASN A 10 -17.60 10.39 4.63
C ASN A 10 -16.21 10.99 4.38
N GLY A 11 -15.99 11.55 3.18
CA GLY A 11 -14.71 12.14 2.78
C GLY A 11 -13.72 11.11 2.21
N LEU A 12 -12.49 11.56 1.94
CA LEU A 12 -11.42 10.72 1.40
C LEU A 12 -10.44 10.25 2.48
N VAL A 13 -9.78 9.13 2.19
CA VAL A 13 -8.61 8.67 2.95
C VAL A 13 -7.43 8.52 2.01
N THR A 14 -6.25 8.88 2.50
CA THR A 14 -4.98 8.81 1.75
C THR A 14 -4.09 7.74 2.34
N GLY A 15 -3.62 6.81 1.50
CA GLY A 15 -2.65 5.78 1.88
C GLY A 15 -1.25 6.12 1.38
N VAL A 16 -0.28 6.24 2.28
CA VAL A 16 1.15 6.39 1.94
C VAL A 16 1.85 5.06 2.13
N ALA A 17 2.33 4.47 1.04
CA ALA A 17 3.07 3.21 1.04
C ALA A 17 4.58 3.46 1.05
N THR A 18 5.20 3.23 2.20
CA THR A 18 6.65 3.33 2.38
C THR A 18 7.28 1.95 2.19
N PRO A 19 8.25 1.79 1.27
CA PRO A 19 8.92 0.51 1.09
C PRO A 19 9.74 0.14 2.34
N VAL A 20 9.51 -1.07 2.86
CA VAL A 20 10.30 -1.67 3.95
C VAL A 20 11.33 -2.65 3.39
N HIS A 21 10.96 -3.37 2.33
CA HIS A 21 11.87 -4.28 1.62
C HIS A 21 11.60 -4.22 0.12
N ARG A 22 12.67 -4.21 -0.70
CA ARG A 22 12.60 -4.23 -2.17
C ARG A 22 13.62 -5.22 -2.71
N GLY A 23 13.20 -6.47 -2.85
CA GLY A 23 13.97 -7.54 -3.46
C GLY A 23 13.67 -7.71 -4.95
N ARG A 24 14.26 -8.74 -5.56
CA ARG A 24 14.04 -9.05 -6.99
C ARG A 24 12.68 -9.64 -7.28
N SER A 25 12.19 -10.53 -6.41
CA SER A 25 10.92 -11.25 -6.58
C SER A 25 9.86 -10.85 -5.55
N THR A 26 10.22 -10.09 -4.53
CA THR A 26 9.30 -9.64 -3.47
C THR A 26 9.56 -8.20 -3.07
N ALA A 27 8.49 -7.48 -2.72
CA ALA A 27 8.58 -6.19 -2.06
C ALA A 27 7.55 -6.10 -0.93
N THR A 28 7.93 -5.49 0.18
CA THR A 28 7.05 -5.27 1.33
C THR A 28 6.96 -3.79 1.65
N TYR A 29 5.74 -3.31 1.93
CA TYR A 29 5.44 -1.92 2.22
C TYR A 29 4.71 -1.80 3.55
N GLU A 30 5.08 -0.79 4.33
CA GLU A 30 4.25 -0.26 5.41
C GLU A 30 3.37 0.84 4.85
N ILE A 31 2.08 0.79 5.18
CA ILE A 31 1.09 1.71 4.64
C ILE A 31 0.38 2.41 5.79
N ALA A 32 0.57 3.72 5.85
CA ALA A 32 -0.18 4.60 6.74
C ALA A 32 -1.38 5.17 5.98
N ILE A 33 -2.59 4.95 6.50
CA ILE A 33 -3.82 5.49 5.91
C ILE A 33 -4.38 6.56 6.85
N THR A 34 -4.49 7.80 6.36
CA THR A 34 -5.01 8.97 7.09
C THR A 34 -6.26 9.54 6.42
N ASP A 35 -7.10 10.28 7.16
CA ASP A 35 -8.16 11.09 6.55
C ASP A 35 -7.63 12.49 6.19
N GLU A 36 -8.54 13.36 5.72
CA GLU A 36 -8.25 14.75 5.34
C GLU A 36 -7.78 15.65 6.51
N GLN A 37 -7.87 15.16 7.76
CA GLN A 37 -7.37 15.85 8.95
C GLN A 37 -6.06 15.24 9.45
N ASP A 38 -5.38 14.44 8.61
CA ASP A 38 -4.15 13.70 8.91
C ASP A 38 -4.26 12.71 10.09
N LYS A 39 -5.49 12.37 10.49
CA LYS A 39 -5.71 11.40 11.57
C LYS A 39 -5.53 9.98 11.04
N ARG A 40 -4.76 9.13 11.72
CA ARG A 40 -4.57 7.72 11.34
C ARG A 40 -5.89 6.96 11.40
N VAL A 41 -6.27 6.32 10.30
CA VAL A 41 -7.47 5.47 10.15
C VAL A 41 -7.09 4.00 10.24
N CYS A 42 -6.01 3.64 9.54
CA CYS A 42 -5.58 2.25 9.41
C CYS A 42 -4.07 2.18 9.24
N THR A 43 -3.48 1.11 9.77
CA THR A 43 -2.10 0.70 9.48
C THR A 43 -2.12 -0.63 8.77
N ALA A 44 -1.44 -0.73 7.64
CA ALA A 44 -1.36 -1.97 6.88
C ALA A 44 0.08 -2.31 6.51
N ARG A 45 0.30 -3.59 6.26
CA ARG A 45 1.50 -4.10 5.60
C ARG A 45 1.10 -4.96 4.42
N LEU A 46 1.72 -4.69 3.28
CA LEU A 46 1.48 -5.36 2.02
C LEU A 46 2.77 -6.03 1.57
N THR A 47 2.68 -7.30 1.16
CA THR A 47 3.77 -8.03 0.50
C THR A 47 3.33 -8.35 -0.92
N CYS A 48 4.13 -7.94 -1.90
CA CYS A 48 3.90 -8.15 -3.31
C CYS A 48 4.91 -9.17 -3.86
N LEU A 49 4.43 -10.10 -4.69
CA LEU A 49 5.29 -10.84 -5.61
C LEU A 49 5.55 -9.97 -6.84
N LEU A 50 6.82 -9.69 -7.12
CA LEU A 50 7.22 -8.96 -8.32
C LEU A 50 7.41 -9.95 -9.46
N ARG A 51 6.75 -9.69 -10.59
CA ARG A 51 6.87 -10.48 -11.81
C ARG A 51 7.36 -9.58 -12.92
N ASP A 52 8.21 -10.13 -13.78
CA ASP A 52 8.63 -9.44 -14.99
C ASP A 52 7.42 -9.18 -15.87
N ALA A 53 7.37 -7.99 -16.48
CA ALA A 53 6.36 -7.69 -17.47
C ALA A 53 6.55 -8.65 -18.67
N PRO A 54 5.44 -9.14 -19.27
CA PRO A 54 5.55 -9.88 -20.52
C PRO A 54 6.28 -9.01 -21.56
N ARG A 55 7.11 -9.66 -22.37
CA ARG A 55 7.78 -8.96 -23.46
C ARG A 55 6.70 -8.40 -24.40
N PRO A 56 6.71 -7.10 -24.73
CA PRO A 56 5.79 -6.56 -25.72
C PRO A 56 5.96 -7.32 -27.02
N GLU A 57 4.86 -7.75 -27.63
CA GLU A 57 4.89 -8.53 -28.86
C GLU A 57 5.47 -7.66 -29.98
N ALA A 58 6.42 -8.22 -30.73
CA ALA A 58 7.00 -7.53 -31.88
C ALA A 58 5.95 -7.49 -32.98
N GLY A 59 5.43 -6.29 -33.26
CA GLY A 59 4.62 -6.01 -34.45
C GLY A 59 5.45 -6.03 -35.73
#